data_AF-A0AAU2HXS5-F1
#
_entry.id   AF-A0AAU2HXS5-F1
#
_cell.length_a   1.000
_cell.length_b   1.000
_cell.length_c   1.000
_cell.angle_alpha   90.00
_cell.angle_beta   90.00
_cell.angle_gamma   90.00
#
_symmetry.space_group_name_H-M   'P 1'
#
loop_
_entity.id
_entity.type
_entity.pdbx_description
1 polymer ?
#
loop_
_entity_poly.entity_id
_entity_poly.type
_entity_poly.pdbx_seq_one_letter_code
_entity_poly.pdbx_strand_id
1 'polypeptide(L)'
;MPTTTAWRPDRADVDPAVKLRAVQVVEAIGAWPAGQGGAAAAKRRVAALGAAPSLVDRAGPLRPDADEAALQVIDAQYGGILADSASVMVVCRQWTPGHAGGTTVDVRLSRARPRWEVTALHPGRPGAAVASLPTAARRVLDDPRIGLPPAAEADIRSGRIHPTVLRALLRLAGTYRMDVTVFRSGHPLYVFGTDRPSDHPPGRAFDVWRIDGHKVVDPATPRRLTESFMRDAAAAGSYNVGGPFQLSGGKTANQFFTDDTHHDHVHVGFAS
;
A
#
# COMPACT_ATOMS: atom_id res chain seq x y z
N MET A 1 6.78 -17.14 17.10
CA MET A 1 6.46 -16.23 15.96
C MET A 1 7.19 -16.65 14.68
N PRO A 2 6.71 -16.30 13.47
CA PRO A 2 7.43 -16.55 12.22
C PRO A 2 8.72 -15.72 12.12
N THR A 3 9.70 -16.22 11.36
CA THR A 3 10.89 -15.44 11.01
C THR A 3 10.53 -14.40 9.95
N THR A 4 10.98 -13.16 10.15
CA THR A 4 10.74 -12.03 9.22
C THR A 4 12.07 -11.53 8.66
N THR A 5 11.99 -10.84 7.53
CA THR A 5 13.16 -10.25 6.87
C THR A 5 13.01 -8.75 6.80
N ALA A 6 14.09 -8.04 7.11
CA ALA A 6 14.13 -6.59 7.00
C ALA A 6 13.89 -6.19 5.54
N TRP A 7 12.92 -5.30 5.33
CA TRP A 7 12.62 -4.81 3.99
C TRP A 7 13.72 -3.86 3.49
N ARG A 8 13.95 -3.87 2.19
CA ARG A 8 14.90 -2.97 1.52
C ARG A 8 14.23 -2.33 0.31
N PRO A 9 14.45 -1.02 0.07
CA PRO A 9 13.95 -0.36 -1.13
C PRO A 9 14.65 -0.91 -2.37
N ASP A 10 14.00 -0.74 -3.51
CA ASP A 10 14.67 -0.97 -4.78
C ASP A 10 15.66 0.17 -5.04
N ARG A 11 16.74 -0.12 -5.77
CA ARG A 11 17.69 0.91 -6.18
C ARG A 11 17.09 1.86 -7.21
N ALA A 12 16.03 1.45 -7.90
CA ALA A 12 15.31 2.25 -8.88
C ALA A 12 14.21 3.13 -8.26
N ASP A 13 13.91 2.99 -6.97
CA ASP A 13 13.02 3.93 -6.28
C ASP A 13 13.49 5.39 -6.47
N VAL A 14 12.55 6.31 -6.66
CA VAL A 14 12.83 7.76 -6.90
C VAL A 14 13.69 8.35 -5.78
N ASP A 15 13.33 8.04 -4.54
CA ASP A 15 14.13 8.26 -3.34
C ASP A 15 14.05 7.00 -2.47
N PRO A 16 15.04 6.09 -2.53
CA PRO A 16 15.03 4.86 -1.73
C PRO A 16 15.11 5.16 -0.21
N ALA A 17 15.73 6.28 0.17
CA ALA A 17 15.96 6.62 1.57
C ALA A 17 14.67 7.04 2.28
N VAL A 18 13.73 7.70 1.59
CA VAL A 18 12.43 8.05 2.18
C VAL A 18 11.60 6.81 2.53
N LYS A 19 11.59 5.80 1.64
CA LYS A 19 10.90 4.53 1.90
C LYS A 19 11.55 3.74 3.03
N LEU A 20 12.87 3.62 3.02
CA LEU A 20 13.60 2.96 4.09
C LEU A 20 13.31 3.59 5.45
N ARG A 21 13.27 4.94 5.51
CA ARG A 21 12.97 5.65 6.75
C ARG A 21 11.57 5.36 7.27
N ALA A 22 10.57 5.33 6.38
CA ALA A 22 9.20 5.00 6.75
C ALA A 22 9.09 3.57 7.31
N VAL A 23 9.68 2.60 6.60
CA VAL A 23 9.68 1.18 6.99
C VAL A 23 10.35 0.97 8.34
N GLN A 24 11.51 1.57 8.59
CA GLN A 24 12.21 1.44 9.87
C GLN A 24 11.36 1.87 11.07
N VAL A 25 10.62 2.98 10.94
CA VAL A 25 9.72 3.45 12.00
C VAL A 25 8.54 2.48 12.19
N VAL A 26 7.97 1.97 11.09
CA VAL A 26 6.87 1.00 11.14
C VAL A 26 7.30 -0.32 11.80
N GLU A 27 8.46 -0.87 11.43
CA GLU A 27 9.02 -2.09 12.03
C GLU A 27 9.33 -1.90 13.52
N ALA A 28 9.91 -0.75 13.91
CA ALA A 28 10.21 -0.45 15.32
C ALA A 28 8.95 -0.36 16.21
N ILE A 29 7.81 -0.02 15.63
CA ILE A 29 6.51 0.04 16.33
C ILE A 29 5.85 -1.34 16.32
N GLY A 30 5.80 -2.01 15.17
CA GLY A 30 4.97 -3.18 14.93
C GLY A 30 5.63 -4.54 15.14
N ALA A 31 6.94 -4.59 15.44
CA ALA A 31 7.62 -5.84 15.79
C ALA A 31 8.28 -5.75 17.18
N TRP A 32 8.10 -6.80 18.00
CA TRP A 32 8.76 -6.94 19.29
C TRP A 32 8.79 -8.39 19.79
N PRO A 33 9.87 -8.81 20.47
CA PRO A 33 9.90 -10.10 21.16
C PRO A 33 9.03 -10.07 22.43
N ALA A 34 8.75 -11.27 22.97
CA ALA A 34 8.01 -11.44 24.22
C ALA A 34 8.54 -10.54 25.34
N GLY A 35 7.63 -9.97 26.14
CA GLY A 35 7.95 -9.04 27.22
C GLY A 35 8.37 -7.63 26.78
N GLN A 36 8.43 -7.33 25.47
CA GLN A 36 8.76 -6.00 24.95
C GLN A 36 7.59 -5.31 24.23
N GLY A 37 6.37 -5.74 24.54
CA GLY A 37 5.14 -5.08 24.11
C GLY A 37 4.90 -3.72 24.78
N GLY A 38 3.77 -3.11 24.43
CA GLY A 38 3.30 -1.88 25.05
C GLY A 38 3.95 -0.58 24.51
N ALA A 39 3.29 0.54 24.81
CA ALA A 39 3.64 1.85 24.26
C ALA A 39 5.03 2.35 24.71
N ALA A 40 5.41 2.13 25.97
CA ALA A 40 6.68 2.61 26.50
C ALA A 40 7.90 1.95 25.82
N ALA A 41 7.84 0.64 25.57
CA ALA A 41 8.90 -0.07 24.86
C ALA A 41 8.99 0.37 23.39
N ALA A 42 7.84 0.50 22.71
CA ALA A 42 7.79 1.02 21.35
C ALA A 42 8.37 2.44 21.25
N LYS A 43 8.04 3.33 22.21
CA LYS A 43 8.59 4.70 22.28
C LYS A 43 10.11 4.72 22.37
N ARG A 44 10.71 3.81 23.16
CA ARG A 44 12.17 3.66 23.23
C ARG A 44 12.78 3.19 21.91
N ARG A 45 12.17 2.22 21.22
CA ARG A 45 12.63 1.76 19.90
C ARG A 45 12.58 2.86 18.84
N VAL A 46 11.48 3.62 18.80
CA VAL A 46 11.33 4.77 17.89
C VAL A 46 12.34 5.88 18.22
N ALA A 47 12.57 6.17 19.50
CA ALA A 47 13.58 7.14 19.94
C ALA A 47 15.00 6.73 19.53
N ALA A 48 15.34 5.43 19.62
CA ALA A 48 16.63 4.90 19.20
C ALA A 48 16.89 5.09 17.69
N LEU A 49 15.84 5.17 16.88
CA LEU A 49 15.93 5.56 15.47
C LEU A 49 16.04 7.08 15.25
N GLY A 50 16.07 7.87 16.33
CA GLY A 50 15.97 9.34 16.33
C GLY A 50 14.72 9.84 15.62
N ALA A 51 13.59 9.16 15.82
CA ALA A 51 12.25 9.62 15.42
C ALA A 51 11.45 10.03 16.67
N ALA A 52 10.41 10.84 16.49
CA ALA A 52 9.60 11.34 17.59
C ALA A 52 8.83 10.20 18.30
N PRO A 53 9.00 9.99 19.62
CA PRO A 53 8.28 8.94 20.34
C PRO A 53 6.75 9.10 20.31
N SER A 54 6.25 10.31 20.12
CA SER A 54 4.82 10.61 19.98
C SER A 54 4.15 9.92 18.80
N LEU A 55 4.92 9.47 17.79
CA LEU A 55 4.39 8.68 16.66
C LEU A 55 3.68 7.39 17.13
N VAL A 56 4.15 6.79 18.24
CA VAL A 56 3.57 5.58 18.82
C VAL A 56 2.12 5.79 19.26
N ASP A 57 1.76 7.01 19.65
CA ASP A 57 0.41 7.33 20.12
C ASP A 57 -0.62 7.33 18.96
N ARG A 58 -0.14 7.34 17.71
CA ARG A 58 -0.95 7.28 16.48
C ARG A 58 -0.85 5.94 15.75
N ALA A 59 -0.15 4.96 16.32
CA ALA A 59 0.12 3.67 15.67
C ALA A 59 -1.14 2.80 15.44
N GLY A 60 -2.20 2.98 16.23
CA GLY A 60 -3.46 2.23 16.08
C GLY A 60 -3.23 0.72 15.92
N PRO A 61 -3.78 0.06 14.88
CA PRO A 61 -3.64 -1.38 14.66
C PRO A 61 -2.20 -1.84 14.35
N LEU A 62 -1.26 -0.95 14.06
CA LEU A 62 0.15 -1.32 13.90
C LEU A 62 0.76 -1.82 15.23
N ARG A 63 0.22 -1.39 16.36
CA ARG A 63 0.65 -1.80 17.70
C ARG A 63 -0.51 -2.50 18.44
N PRO A 64 -0.83 -3.76 18.08
CA PRO A 64 -1.82 -4.54 18.83
C PRO A 64 -1.40 -4.69 20.29
N ASP A 65 -2.38 -4.98 21.15
CA ASP A 65 -2.12 -5.36 22.54
C ASP A 65 -1.76 -6.84 22.58
N ALA A 66 -0.45 -7.14 22.63
CA ALA A 66 0.09 -8.49 22.62
C ALA A 66 1.47 -8.53 23.29
N ASP A 67 1.81 -9.68 23.88
CA ASP A 67 3.10 -9.90 24.53
C ASP A 67 4.27 -9.94 23.53
N GLU A 68 4.06 -10.53 22.36
CA GLU A 68 5.00 -10.54 21.23
C GLU A 68 4.28 -10.23 19.90
N ALA A 69 5.02 -9.64 18.96
CA ALA A 69 4.55 -9.44 17.60
C ALA A 69 5.70 -9.58 16.58
N ALA A 70 5.44 -10.29 15.49
CA ALA A 70 6.29 -10.26 14.30
C ALA A 70 5.61 -9.45 13.20
N LEU A 71 6.37 -8.66 12.45
CA LEU A 71 5.88 -7.87 11.32
C LEU A 71 6.76 -8.12 10.10
N GLN A 72 6.12 -8.36 8.96
CA GLN A 72 6.75 -8.40 7.65
C GLN A 72 6.16 -7.27 6.80
N VAL A 73 7.00 -6.34 6.35
CA VAL A 73 6.62 -5.40 5.30
C VAL A 73 6.55 -6.17 3.99
N ILE A 74 5.38 -6.15 3.36
CA ILE A 74 5.11 -6.77 2.05
C ILE A 74 5.67 -5.88 0.95
N ASP A 75 5.33 -4.59 1.02
CA ASP A 75 5.80 -3.54 0.12
C ASP A 75 5.76 -2.17 0.81
N ALA A 76 6.53 -1.21 0.28
CA ALA A 76 6.41 0.19 0.64
C ALA A 76 6.23 1.00 -0.64
N GLN A 77 5.00 1.47 -0.87
CA GLN A 77 4.61 2.21 -2.07
C GLN A 77 4.66 3.71 -1.80
N TYR A 78 5.01 4.53 -2.79
CA TYR A 78 4.74 5.96 -2.72
C TYR A 78 3.22 6.23 -2.69
N GLY A 79 2.75 6.91 -1.65
CA GLY A 79 1.45 7.59 -1.64
C GLY A 79 1.53 9.04 -2.11
N GLY A 80 2.75 9.52 -2.37
CA GLY A 80 3.08 10.84 -2.87
C GLY A 80 4.55 11.20 -2.60
N ILE A 81 5.21 11.86 -3.55
CA ILE A 81 6.58 12.38 -3.36
C ILE A 81 6.71 13.76 -3.99
N LEU A 82 7.19 14.71 -3.20
CA LEU A 82 7.48 16.09 -3.60
C LEU A 82 8.91 16.45 -3.20
N ALA A 83 9.34 17.66 -3.55
CA ALA A 83 10.69 18.14 -3.26
C ALA A 83 11.03 18.07 -1.76
N ASP A 84 10.10 18.42 -0.87
CA ASP A 84 10.32 18.58 0.57
C ASP A 84 9.45 17.70 1.47
N SER A 85 8.54 16.92 0.88
CA SER A 85 7.54 16.15 1.60
C SER A 85 7.20 14.86 0.86
N ALA A 86 6.79 13.83 1.62
CA ALA A 86 6.46 12.54 1.06
C ALA A 86 5.39 11.81 1.88
N SER A 87 4.75 10.85 1.23
CA SER A 87 3.85 9.85 1.79
C SER A 87 4.31 8.49 1.32
N VAL A 88 4.53 7.57 2.25
CA VAL A 88 4.88 6.19 1.94
C VAL A 88 3.86 5.28 2.60
N MET A 89 3.15 4.50 1.80
CA MET A 89 2.22 3.47 2.25
C MET A 89 2.98 2.18 2.54
N VAL A 90 3.22 1.90 3.81
CA VAL A 90 3.92 0.69 4.26
C VAL A 90 2.90 -0.42 4.50
N VAL A 91 2.90 -1.42 3.61
CA VAL A 91 1.96 -2.54 3.63
C VAL A 91 2.50 -3.65 4.52
N CYS A 92 1.80 -3.99 5.59
CA CYS A 92 2.31 -4.93 6.58
C CYS A 92 1.44 -6.18 6.69
N ARG A 93 2.10 -7.32 6.90
CA ARG A 93 1.53 -8.49 7.58
C ARG A 93 2.10 -8.57 8.98
N GLN A 94 1.26 -8.88 9.95
CA GLN A 94 1.63 -8.94 11.36
C GLN A 94 1.05 -10.19 12.01
N TRP A 95 1.82 -10.78 12.92
CA TRP A 95 1.43 -11.94 13.72
C TRP A 95 1.61 -11.65 15.19
N THR A 96 0.63 -12.06 15.98
CA THR A 96 0.68 -12.14 17.44
C THR A 96 0.26 -13.55 17.86
N PRO A 97 0.40 -13.95 19.14
CA PRO A 97 -0.06 -15.26 19.58
C PRO A 97 -1.53 -15.50 19.23
N GLY A 98 -1.79 -16.52 18.40
CA GLY A 98 -3.14 -16.91 17.96
C GLY A 98 -3.78 -16.01 16.90
N HIS A 99 -3.10 -15.00 16.38
CA HIS A 99 -3.67 -14.09 15.38
C HIS A 99 -2.68 -13.75 14.26
N ALA A 100 -3.19 -13.70 13.03
CA ALA A 100 -2.49 -13.21 11.85
C ALA A 100 -3.36 -12.17 11.15
N GLY A 101 -2.77 -11.03 10.82
CA GLY A 101 -3.46 -9.90 10.23
C GLY A 101 -2.46 -8.92 9.64
N GLY A 102 -2.78 -7.63 9.66
CA GLY A 102 -1.91 -6.58 9.17
C GLY A 102 -2.63 -5.29 8.86
N THR A 103 -1.86 -4.23 8.63
CA THR A 103 -2.37 -2.91 8.28
C THR A 103 -1.47 -2.27 7.23
N THR A 104 -2.04 -1.41 6.39
CA THR A 104 -1.28 -0.49 5.55
C THR A 104 -1.20 0.84 6.27
N VAL A 105 -0.01 1.40 6.42
CA VAL A 105 0.21 2.66 7.15
C VAL A 105 0.71 3.71 6.17
N ASP A 106 -0.06 4.78 5.98
CA ASP A 106 0.44 5.99 5.33
C ASP A 106 1.35 6.73 6.31
N VAL A 107 2.65 6.76 6.00
CA VAL A 107 3.69 7.43 6.75
C VAL A 107 3.98 8.76 6.06
N ARG A 108 3.77 9.87 6.77
CA ARG A 108 4.10 11.22 6.28
C ARG A 108 5.53 11.58 6.68
N LEU A 109 6.27 12.14 5.73
CA LEU A 109 7.66 12.54 5.94
C LEU A 109 7.89 13.96 5.41
N SER A 110 8.82 14.65 6.06
CA SER A 110 9.40 15.91 5.57
C SER A 110 10.91 15.74 5.35
N ARG A 111 11.44 16.43 4.35
CA ARG A 111 12.86 16.38 4.01
C ARG A 111 13.64 17.06 5.14
N ALA A 112 14.58 16.31 5.71
CA ALA A 112 15.49 16.81 6.73
C ALA A 112 16.89 16.24 6.50
N ARG A 113 17.90 16.83 7.17
CA ARG A 113 19.29 16.35 7.17
C ARG A 113 19.68 15.85 8.56
N PRO A 114 20.43 14.75 8.67
CA PRO A 114 20.99 13.93 7.58
C PRO A 114 19.99 12.95 6.95
N ARG A 115 18.75 12.87 7.44
CA ARG A 115 17.75 11.89 7.00
C ARG A 115 16.35 12.48 7.05
N TRP A 116 15.43 11.92 6.26
CA TRP A 116 14.00 12.23 6.32
C TRP A 116 13.43 12.12 7.74
N GLU A 117 12.53 13.03 8.08
CA GLU A 117 11.82 13.05 9.35
C GLU A 117 10.40 12.50 9.14
N VAL A 118 10.02 11.49 9.93
CA VAL A 118 8.63 11.00 9.96
C VAL A 118 7.81 11.93 10.84
N THR A 119 6.80 12.55 10.25
CA THR A 119 5.99 13.59 10.90
C THR A 119 4.62 13.06 11.35
N ALA A 120 4.07 12.06 10.66
CA ALA A 120 2.79 11.45 11.04
C ALA A 120 2.64 10.01 10.58
N LEU A 121 1.75 9.28 11.27
CA LEU A 121 1.30 7.94 10.90
C LEU A 121 -0.23 7.93 10.75
N HIS A 122 -0.70 7.33 9.66
CA HIS A 122 -2.12 7.12 9.35
C HIS A 122 -2.37 5.63 9.02
N PRO A 123 -2.49 4.77 10.04
CA PRO A 123 -2.85 3.37 9.83
C PRO A 123 -4.24 3.22 9.20
N GLY A 124 -4.37 2.23 8.32
CA GLY A 124 -5.60 1.91 7.60
C GLY A 124 -6.76 1.51 8.51
N ARG A 125 -7.98 1.82 8.06
CA ARG A 125 -9.24 1.56 8.77
C ARG A 125 -10.29 0.95 7.82
N PRO A 126 -10.22 -0.37 7.57
CA PRO A 126 -11.11 -1.05 6.61
C PRO A 126 -12.58 -1.06 7.03
N GLY A 127 -12.85 -1.02 8.34
CA GLY A 127 -14.19 -1.18 8.88
C GLY A 127 -14.51 -2.63 9.21
N ALA A 128 -15.68 -2.87 9.79
CA ALA A 128 -16.13 -4.21 10.15
C ALA A 128 -16.51 -5.01 8.89
N ALA A 129 -16.30 -6.33 8.93
CA ALA A 129 -16.75 -7.22 7.88
C ALA A 129 -18.29 -7.26 7.83
N VAL A 130 -18.85 -7.32 6.63
CA VAL A 130 -20.30 -7.51 6.44
C VAL A 130 -20.67 -8.98 6.57
N ALA A 131 -21.90 -9.25 6.99
CA ALA A 131 -22.40 -10.62 7.18
C ALA A 131 -22.48 -11.42 5.87
N SER A 132 -22.68 -10.75 4.72
CA SER A 132 -22.76 -11.38 3.41
C SER A 132 -22.06 -10.53 2.36
N LEU A 133 -21.23 -11.19 1.54
CA LEU A 133 -20.48 -10.56 0.46
C LEU A 133 -21.11 -10.83 -0.91
N PRO A 134 -21.15 -9.81 -1.79
CA PRO A 134 -21.49 -10.01 -3.20
C PRO A 134 -20.61 -11.09 -3.84
N THR A 135 -21.13 -11.81 -4.84
CA THR A 135 -20.42 -12.89 -5.53
C THR A 135 -19.06 -12.45 -6.08
N ALA A 136 -18.96 -11.24 -6.65
CA ALA A 136 -17.71 -10.71 -7.17
C ALA A 136 -16.64 -10.54 -6.07
N ALA A 137 -17.03 -10.08 -4.87
CA ALA A 137 -16.11 -9.92 -3.75
C ALA A 137 -15.56 -11.27 -3.26
N ARG A 138 -16.43 -12.28 -3.12
CA ARG A 138 -16.01 -13.64 -2.78
C ARG A 138 -15.04 -14.21 -3.82
N ARG A 139 -15.38 -14.07 -5.11
CA ARG A 139 -14.50 -14.53 -6.20
C ARG A 139 -13.13 -13.86 -6.18
N VAL A 140 -13.05 -12.56 -5.86
CA VAL A 140 -11.75 -11.88 -5.74
C VAL A 140 -10.95 -12.41 -4.55
N LEU A 141 -11.59 -12.65 -3.40
CA LEU A 141 -10.93 -13.23 -2.22
C LEU A 141 -10.43 -14.66 -2.47
N ASP A 142 -11.13 -15.42 -3.31
CA ASP A 142 -10.82 -16.82 -3.59
C ASP A 142 -9.85 -17.00 -4.79
N ASP A 143 -9.56 -15.94 -5.57
CA ASP A 143 -8.74 -16.04 -6.78
C ASP A 143 -7.24 -15.99 -6.46
N PRO A 144 -6.48 -17.08 -6.67
CA PRO A 144 -5.06 -17.15 -6.31
C PRO A 144 -4.15 -16.31 -7.21
N ARG A 145 -4.69 -15.71 -8.28
CA ARG A 145 -3.96 -14.77 -9.15
C ARG A 145 -4.04 -13.33 -8.62
N ILE A 146 -4.84 -13.07 -7.59
CA ILE A 146 -4.96 -11.77 -6.94
C ILE A 146 -4.32 -11.86 -5.55
N GLY A 147 -3.07 -11.40 -5.44
CA GLY A 147 -2.39 -11.27 -4.16
C GLY A 147 -2.96 -10.11 -3.35
N LEU A 148 -3.51 -10.41 -2.18
CA LEU A 148 -4.10 -9.42 -1.28
C LEU A 148 -3.31 -9.32 0.03
N PRO A 149 -2.81 -8.14 0.40
CA PRO A 149 -2.33 -7.90 1.75
C PRO A 149 -3.51 -7.85 2.73
N PRO A 150 -3.27 -8.07 4.04
CA PRO A 150 -4.35 -8.16 5.03
C PRO A 150 -5.32 -6.98 5.05
N ALA A 151 -4.81 -5.74 4.88
CA ALA A 151 -5.66 -4.56 4.85
C ALA A 151 -6.58 -4.50 3.61
N ALA A 152 -6.07 -4.94 2.44
CA ALA A 152 -6.84 -4.98 1.20
C ALA A 152 -7.92 -6.08 1.25
N GLU A 153 -7.59 -7.22 1.83
CA GLU A 153 -8.54 -8.31 2.09
C GLU A 153 -9.66 -7.83 3.04
N ALA A 154 -9.31 -7.10 4.10
CA ALA A 154 -10.26 -6.50 5.04
C ALA A 154 -11.14 -5.43 4.37
N ASP A 155 -10.60 -4.61 3.47
CA ASP A 155 -11.37 -3.65 2.68
C ASP A 155 -12.45 -4.36 1.84
N ILE A 156 -12.14 -5.47 1.17
CA ILE A 156 -13.13 -6.26 0.44
C ILE A 156 -14.18 -6.84 1.38
N ARG A 157 -13.76 -7.43 2.51
CA ARG A 157 -14.68 -7.99 3.52
C ARG A 157 -15.60 -6.95 4.16
N SER A 158 -15.20 -5.68 4.19
CA SER A 158 -16.05 -4.60 4.67
C SER A 158 -17.22 -4.26 3.75
N GLY A 159 -17.23 -4.81 2.52
CA GLY A 159 -18.25 -4.53 1.52
C GLY A 159 -18.14 -3.12 0.90
N ARG A 160 -17.03 -2.40 1.15
CA ARG A 160 -16.84 -1.00 0.71
C ARG A 160 -16.13 -0.85 -0.63
N ILE A 161 -15.74 -1.95 -1.28
CA ILE A 161 -15.09 -1.90 -2.60
C ILE A 161 -16.16 -1.88 -3.69
N HIS A 162 -16.03 -0.92 -4.61
CA HIS A 162 -16.99 -0.71 -5.66
C HIS A 162 -17.05 -1.93 -6.61
N PRO A 163 -18.25 -2.34 -7.09
CA PRO A 163 -18.37 -3.50 -7.98
C PRO A 163 -17.57 -3.41 -9.28
N THR A 164 -17.30 -2.21 -9.81
CA THR A 164 -16.46 -2.03 -11.02
C THR A 164 -15.01 -2.44 -10.75
N VAL A 165 -14.45 -2.07 -9.60
CA VAL A 165 -13.10 -2.49 -9.16
C VAL A 165 -13.03 -4.02 -9.09
N LEU A 166 -14.00 -4.67 -8.43
CA LEU A 166 -14.02 -6.13 -8.29
C LEU A 166 -14.10 -6.84 -9.65
N ARG A 167 -14.93 -6.33 -10.58
CA ARG A 167 -15.03 -6.89 -11.94
C ARG A 167 -13.75 -6.69 -12.75
N ALA A 168 -13.10 -5.53 -12.61
CA ALA A 168 -11.86 -5.25 -13.30
C ALA A 168 -10.73 -6.17 -12.83
N LEU A 169 -10.59 -6.37 -11.51
CA LEU A 169 -9.65 -7.34 -10.96
C LEU A 169 -9.87 -8.75 -11.51
N LEU A 170 -11.10 -9.25 -11.50
CA LEU A 170 -11.42 -10.58 -12.04
C LEU A 170 -11.13 -10.69 -13.55
N ARG A 171 -11.35 -9.60 -14.30
CA ARG A 171 -11.02 -9.56 -15.73
C ARG A 171 -9.51 -9.62 -15.94
N LEU A 172 -8.76 -8.80 -15.22
CA LEU A 172 -7.29 -8.77 -15.29
C LEU A 172 -6.68 -10.08 -14.82
N ALA A 173 -7.26 -10.73 -13.80
CA ALA A 173 -6.81 -12.03 -13.29
C ALA A 173 -6.94 -13.15 -14.33
N GLY A 174 -7.82 -12.99 -15.35
CA GLY A 174 -7.89 -13.90 -16.50
C GLY A 174 -6.59 -13.96 -17.31
N THR A 175 -5.74 -12.93 -17.20
CA THR A 175 -4.48 -12.82 -17.95
C THR A 175 -3.27 -12.79 -17.02
N TYR A 176 -3.33 -11.97 -15.97
CA TYR A 176 -2.20 -11.67 -15.09
C TYR A 176 -2.32 -12.36 -13.73
N ARG A 177 -1.19 -12.54 -13.05
CA ARG A 177 -1.14 -12.60 -11.59
C ARG A 177 -0.72 -11.22 -11.10
N MET A 178 -1.44 -10.64 -10.15
CA MET A 178 -1.18 -9.28 -9.67
C MET A 178 -1.18 -9.25 -8.15
N ASP A 179 -0.27 -8.50 -7.55
CA ASP A 179 -0.28 -8.23 -6.12
C ASP A 179 -0.70 -6.79 -5.86
N VAL A 180 -1.81 -6.65 -5.14
CA VAL A 180 -2.40 -5.36 -4.79
C VAL A 180 -1.63 -4.76 -3.61
N THR A 181 -1.38 -3.46 -3.64
CA THR A 181 -0.89 -2.72 -2.47
C THR A 181 -2.06 -2.30 -1.59
N VAL A 182 -3.04 -1.60 -2.20
CA VAL A 182 -4.10 -0.91 -1.48
C VAL A 182 -5.34 -0.74 -2.35
N PHE A 183 -6.51 -0.81 -1.72
CA PHE A 183 -7.77 -0.33 -2.29
C PHE A 183 -8.18 1.01 -1.69
N ARG A 184 -8.27 1.07 -0.35
CA ARG A 184 -8.79 2.22 0.37
C ARG A 184 -8.01 2.51 1.63
N SER A 185 -7.89 1.51 2.49
CA SER A 185 -7.40 1.70 3.85
C SER A 185 -5.89 1.87 3.89
N GLY A 186 -5.45 3.00 4.44
CA GLY A 186 -4.05 3.38 4.47
C GLY A 186 -3.62 4.22 3.27
N HIS A 187 -4.54 4.55 2.34
CA HIS A 187 -4.29 5.51 1.27
C HIS A 187 -4.61 6.95 1.72
N PRO A 188 -3.82 7.97 1.31
CA PRO A 188 -4.16 9.38 1.45
C PRO A 188 -5.59 9.75 0.98
N LEU A 189 -6.24 10.70 1.67
CA LEU A 189 -7.60 11.15 1.31
C LEU A 189 -7.64 11.96 0.00
N TYR A 190 -6.62 12.78 -0.19
CA TYR A 190 -6.43 13.63 -1.37
C TYR A 190 -5.20 13.15 -2.12
N VAL A 191 -5.15 13.47 -3.41
CA VAL A 191 -3.92 13.34 -4.20
C VAL A 191 -2.85 14.20 -3.53
N PHE A 192 -1.70 13.60 -3.26
CA PHE A 192 -0.70 14.18 -2.38
C PHE A 192 -0.23 15.56 -2.87
N GLY A 193 -0.12 16.51 -1.94
CA GLY A 193 0.22 17.90 -2.25
C GLY A 193 -0.93 18.74 -2.82
N THR A 194 -2.15 18.20 -2.90
CA THR A 194 -3.32 18.89 -3.48
C THR A 194 -4.56 18.75 -2.60
N ASP A 195 -5.63 19.46 -2.96
CA ASP A 195 -6.98 19.32 -2.42
C ASP A 195 -7.89 18.42 -3.26
N ARG A 196 -7.36 17.81 -4.34
CA ARG A 196 -8.12 16.94 -5.22
C ARG A 196 -8.42 15.60 -4.54
N PRO A 197 -9.70 15.19 -4.40
CA PRO A 197 -10.04 13.89 -3.80
C PRO A 197 -9.43 12.71 -4.57
N SER A 198 -9.01 11.69 -3.84
CA SER A 198 -8.58 10.40 -4.41
C SER A 198 -9.78 9.47 -4.63
N ASP A 199 -9.65 8.54 -5.59
CA ASP A 199 -10.63 7.47 -5.82
C ASP A 199 -10.46 6.27 -4.86
N HIS A 200 -9.37 6.21 -4.10
CA HIS A 200 -9.15 5.15 -3.11
C HIS A 200 -10.11 5.23 -1.90
N PRO A 201 -10.29 6.38 -1.21
CA PRO A 201 -11.23 6.52 -0.09
C PRO A 201 -12.68 6.04 -0.36
N PRO A 202 -13.30 6.26 -1.54
CA PRO A 202 -14.62 5.70 -1.85
C PRO A 202 -14.59 4.24 -2.31
N GLY A 203 -13.43 3.58 -2.38
CA GLY A 203 -13.30 2.19 -2.82
C GLY A 203 -13.41 2.02 -4.34
N ARG A 204 -13.04 3.05 -5.11
CA ARG A 204 -13.10 3.10 -6.58
C ARG A 204 -11.74 3.04 -7.26
N ALA A 205 -10.69 2.61 -6.54
CA ALA A 205 -9.38 2.43 -7.12
C ALA A 205 -8.64 1.26 -6.47
N PHE A 206 -7.59 0.81 -7.15
CA PHE A 206 -6.62 -0.13 -6.63
C PHE A 206 -5.25 0.13 -7.22
N ASP A 207 -4.21 -0.17 -6.44
CA ASP A 207 -2.82 -0.09 -6.88
C ASP A 207 -2.19 -1.48 -6.93
N VAL A 208 -1.34 -1.71 -7.92
CA VAL A 208 -0.60 -2.96 -8.12
C VAL A 208 0.90 -2.68 -8.18
N TRP A 209 1.66 -3.29 -7.27
CA TRP A 209 3.12 -3.14 -7.19
C TRP A 209 3.88 -4.29 -7.87
N ARG A 210 3.20 -5.42 -8.16
CA ARG A 210 3.82 -6.59 -8.80
C ARG A 210 2.88 -7.26 -9.79
N ILE A 211 3.38 -7.57 -11.00
CA ILE A 211 2.65 -8.20 -12.11
C ILE A 211 3.44 -9.43 -12.57
N ASP A 212 2.80 -10.59 -12.62
CA ASP A 212 3.40 -11.88 -12.98
C ASP A 212 4.73 -12.15 -12.25
N GLY A 213 4.78 -11.78 -10.96
CA GLY A 213 5.97 -11.93 -10.11
C GLY A 213 7.05 -10.85 -10.27
N HIS A 214 6.89 -9.91 -11.21
CA HIS A 214 7.83 -8.83 -11.49
C HIS A 214 7.38 -7.53 -10.82
N LYS A 215 8.24 -6.93 -9.99
CA LYS A 215 7.90 -5.68 -9.31
C LYS A 215 7.87 -4.54 -10.32
N VAL A 216 6.87 -3.67 -10.26
CA VAL A 216 6.74 -2.54 -11.21
C VAL A 216 7.96 -1.63 -11.16
N VAL A 217 8.54 -1.40 -9.97
CA VAL A 217 9.76 -0.60 -9.77
C VAL A 217 11.04 -1.25 -10.31
N ASP A 218 11.09 -2.57 -10.44
CA ASP A 218 12.34 -3.27 -10.79
C ASP A 218 12.70 -2.95 -12.25
N PRO A 219 13.90 -2.39 -12.52
CA PRO A 219 14.32 -2.06 -13.89
C PRO A 219 14.46 -3.29 -14.80
N ALA A 220 14.54 -4.50 -14.24
CA ALA A 220 14.52 -5.75 -15.00
C ALA A 220 13.11 -6.17 -15.45
N THR A 221 12.04 -5.56 -14.90
CA THR A 221 10.67 -5.84 -15.31
C THR A 221 10.48 -5.47 -16.77
N PRO A 222 10.01 -6.41 -17.63
CA PRO A 222 9.82 -6.10 -19.04
C PRO A 222 8.84 -4.95 -19.21
N ARG A 223 9.28 -3.82 -19.78
CA ARG A 223 8.42 -2.65 -20.04
C ARG A 223 7.08 -3.03 -20.68
N ARG A 224 7.11 -3.91 -21.70
CA ARG A 224 5.90 -4.41 -22.38
C ARG A 224 4.86 -5.02 -21.42
N LEU A 225 5.29 -5.67 -20.33
CA LEU A 225 4.39 -6.28 -19.35
C LEU A 225 3.58 -5.20 -18.64
N THR A 226 4.27 -4.17 -18.13
CA THR A 226 3.62 -3.04 -17.45
C THR A 226 2.74 -2.25 -18.42
N GLU A 227 3.21 -1.96 -19.64
CA GLU A 227 2.40 -1.24 -20.63
C GLU A 227 1.15 -2.03 -21.05
N SER A 228 1.25 -3.34 -21.24
CA SER A 228 0.11 -4.21 -21.53
C SER A 228 -0.88 -4.24 -20.36
N PHE A 229 -0.40 -4.40 -19.12
CA PHE A 229 -1.25 -4.37 -17.94
C PHE A 229 -2.01 -3.04 -17.82
N MET A 230 -1.34 -1.89 -18.02
CA MET A 230 -1.97 -0.57 -18.01
C MET A 230 -3.07 -0.47 -19.08
N ARG A 231 -2.80 -0.91 -20.31
CA ARG A 231 -3.79 -0.90 -21.41
C ARG A 231 -4.98 -1.81 -21.13
N ASP A 232 -4.74 -2.98 -20.54
CA ASP A 232 -5.80 -3.91 -20.19
C ASP A 232 -6.64 -3.41 -19.01
N ALA A 233 -6.03 -2.69 -18.06
CA ALA A 233 -6.74 -2.02 -16.97
C ALA A 233 -7.69 -0.94 -17.52
N ALA A 234 -7.23 -0.14 -18.49
CA ALA A 234 -8.08 0.79 -19.21
C ALA A 234 -9.20 0.06 -19.98
N ALA A 235 -8.89 -1.07 -20.66
CA ALA A 235 -9.89 -1.88 -21.35
C ALA A 235 -10.90 -2.54 -20.39
N ALA A 236 -10.50 -2.78 -19.13
CA ALA A 236 -11.35 -3.27 -18.05
C ALA A 236 -12.28 -2.19 -17.46
N GLY A 237 -12.21 -0.95 -17.95
CA GLY A 237 -13.14 0.13 -17.62
C GLY A 237 -12.55 1.23 -16.75
N SER A 238 -11.25 1.19 -16.45
CA SER A 238 -10.59 2.28 -15.75
C SER A 238 -10.55 3.53 -16.63
N TYR A 239 -10.92 4.68 -16.06
CA TYR A 239 -10.83 5.98 -16.73
C TYR A 239 -9.52 6.70 -16.43
N ASN A 240 -8.77 6.22 -15.43
CA ASN A 240 -7.57 6.86 -14.93
C ASN A 240 -6.55 5.78 -14.54
N VAL A 241 -5.52 5.62 -15.37
CA VAL A 241 -4.47 4.62 -15.20
C VAL A 241 -3.12 5.33 -15.06
N GLY A 242 -2.54 5.26 -13.87
CA GLY A 242 -1.23 5.81 -13.55
C GLY A 242 -0.17 4.73 -13.54
N GLY A 243 1.04 5.01 -13.99
CA GLY A 243 2.15 4.06 -13.89
C GLY A 243 3.48 4.68 -14.28
N PRO A 244 4.57 3.88 -14.36
CA PRO A 244 5.91 4.40 -14.61
C PRO A 244 6.14 4.86 -16.05
N PHE A 245 5.19 4.62 -16.97
CA PHE A 245 5.33 4.93 -18.38
C PHE A 245 4.17 5.78 -18.88
N GLN A 246 4.48 6.91 -19.51
CA GLN A 246 3.48 7.67 -20.26
C GLN A 246 3.08 6.89 -21.51
N LEU A 247 1.80 6.48 -21.57
CA LEU A 247 1.23 5.84 -22.74
C LEU A 247 0.47 6.86 -23.59
N SER A 248 0.53 6.65 -24.90
CA SER A 248 -0.37 7.29 -25.86
C SER A 248 -1.59 6.40 -26.15
N GLY A 249 -2.62 7.05 -26.68
CA GLY A 249 -3.93 6.44 -26.91
C GLY A 249 -4.80 6.41 -25.66
N GLY A 250 -5.95 5.77 -25.76
CA GLY A 250 -6.98 5.75 -24.72
C GLY A 250 -8.33 6.14 -25.28
N LYS A 251 -9.40 5.87 -24.52
CA LYS A 251 -10.77 6.25 -24.85
C LYS A 251 -11.05 7.71 -24.54
N THR A 252 -10.33 8.29 -23.59
CA THR A 252 -10.44 9.70 -23.19
C THR A 252 -9.07 10.35 -23.17
N ALA A 253 -9.04 11.68 -23.29
CA ALA A 253 -7.82 12.44 -23.04
C ALA A 253 -7.31 12.15 -21.62
N ASN A 254 -5.99 12.01 -21.49
CA ASN A 254 -5.31 11.78 -20.20
C ASN A 254 -5.79 10.53 -19.43
N GLN A 255 -6.31 9.52 -20.13
CA GLN A 255 -6.63 8.24 -19.50
C GLN A 255 -5.39 7.58 -18.88
N PHE A 256 -4.22 7.80 -19.50
CA PHE A 256 -2.93 7.36 -19.00
C PHE A 256 -2.10 8.54 -18.52
N PHE A 257 -1.44 8.38 -17.38
CA PHE A 257 -0.53 9.39 -16.84
C PHE A 257 0.66 8.73 -16.13
N THR A 258 1.71 9.52 -15.92
CA THR A 258 2.90 9.13 -15.18
C THR A 258 3.41 10.31 -14.36
N ASP A 259 3.96 10.00 -13.19
CA ASP A 259 4.66 10.93 -12.31
C ASP A 259 5.57 10.12 -11.36
N ASP A 260 6.35 10.82 -10.53
CA ASP A 260 7.27 10.18 -9.58
C ASP A 260 6.54 9.31 -8.53
N THR A 261 5.27 9.61 -8.22
CA THR A 261 4.50 8.81 -7.25
C THR A 261 4.16 7.45 -7.84
N HIS A 262 3.83 7.39 -9.13
CA HIS A 262 3.45 6.14 -9.81
C HIS A 262 4.64 5.42 -10.43
N HIS A 263 5.86 5.72 -10.00
CA HIS A 263 7.07 5.07 -10.49
C HIS A 263 7.15 3.58 -10.09
N ASP A 264 6.60 3.23 -8.93
CA ASP A 264 6.77 1.92 -8.29
C ASP A 264 5.52 1.03 -8.34
N HIS A 265 4.42 1.52 -8.90
CA HIS A 265 3.14 0.80 -8.98
C HIS A 265 2.31 1.25 -10.19
N VAL A 266 1.27 0.48 -10.51
CA VAL A 266 0.21 0.89 -11.44
C VAL A 266 -1.04 1.23 -10.65
N HIS A 267 -1.52 2.46 -10.78
CA HIS A 267 -2.80 2.93 -10.26
C HIS A 267 -3.92 2.68 -11.26
N VAL A 268 -5.08 2.23 -10.77
CA VAL A 268 -6.27 1.96 -11.59
C VAL A 268 -7.52 2.53 -10.93
N GLY A 269 -8.00 3.67 -11.43
CA GLY A 269 -9.17 4.39 -10.92
C GLY A 269 -10.44 4.25 -11.77
N PHE A 270 -11.61 4.31 -11.12
CA PHE A 270 -12.94 4.18 -11.74
C PHE A 270 -13.84 5.36 -11.34
N ALA A 271 -14.55 5.93 -12.31
CA ALA A 271 -15.46 7.06 -12.05
C ALA A 271 -16.71 6.63 -11.28
N SER A 272 -17.13 5.37 -11.49
CA SER A 272 -18.28 4.71 -10.86
C SER A 272 -18.16 3.20 -10.99
#